data_AF-A0AA95GHT5-F1
#
_entry.id   AF-A0AA95GHT5-F1
#
_cell.length_a   1.000
_cell.length_b   1.000
_cell.length_c   1.000
_cell.angle_alpha   90.00
_cell.angle_beta   90.00
_cell.angle_gamma   90.00
#
_symmetry.space_group_name_H-M   'P 1'
#
loop_
_entity.id
_entity.type
_entity.pdbx_description
1 polymer ?
#
loop_
_entity_poly.entity_id
_entity_poly.type
_entity_poly.pdbx_seq_one_letter_code
_entity_poly.pdbx_strand_id
1 'polypeptide(L)'
;MQSDPIIDNALMIQIMLERVKSEVINNRNLASDLRKTVAKALAEFSGHISSRNKLRLIVNSLKKELKPLLQNYSDVLLNFVIQTAIEMAHLEYLGLSQWFDDVNAVDDKKVESSMNNTPISLTQWNGSLFLDRFIATWIDNSLQQIENQAVLTMASSEDVNYLKDSINGTSVEPMIIAAAVIGRIIRNYQTIASTALQHAHSVAAVDFYKENPDMIEEEEFSAILDLKTSTVCRSLSGNRYPLGTGPMPPLHPRCRSRLLPVLKPELMKKLVTKPARKSEWGEETYYEWLTRQSATRQDIVLGSTRGKLFRDGGLSPAQFAKLQLHKNFKPMTLEEMRRVAPDAFKRAGI
;
A
#
# COMPACT_ATOMS: atom_id res chain seq x y z
N MET A 1 -23.94 -3.07 18.37
CA MET A 1 -22.84 -2.13 18.67
C MET A 1 -23.28 -0.79 18.12
N GLN A 2 -23.35 0.25 18.96
CA GLN A 2 -23.49 1.62 18.45
C GLN A 2 -22.29 1.91 17.53
N SER A 3 -22.52 2.61 16.42
CA SER A 3 -21.44 3.05 15.54
C SER A 3 -20.50 3.97 16.31
N ASP A 4 -19.23 3.60 16.36
CA ASP A 4 -18.17 4.45 16.88
C ASP A 4 -17.55 5.17 15.67
N PRO A 5 -17.84 6.47 15.47
CA PRO A 5 -17.39 7.19 14.28
C PRO A 5 -15.87 7.28 14.18
N ILE A 6 -15.14 7.12 15.29
CA ILE A 6 -13.68 7.14 15.32
C ILE A 6 -13.11 5.79 14.89
N ILE A 7 -13.72 4.68 15.34
CA ILE A 7 -13.36 3.34 14.85
C ILE A 7 -13.73 3.20 13.36
N ASP A 8 -14.91 3.65 12.95
CA ASP A 8 -15.35 3.63 11.55
C ASP A 8 -14.38 4.41 10.66
N ASN A 9 -13.89 5.55 11.16
CA ASN A 9 -12.87 6.34 10.49
C ASN A 9 -11.56 5.57 10.26
N ALA A 10 -11.03 4.98 11.33
CA ALA A 10 -9.84 4.14 11.29
C ALA A 10 -10.02 2.98 10.30
N LEU A 11 -11.13 2.25 10.36
CA LEU A 11 -11.41 1.15 9.43
C LEU A 11 -11.48 1.63 7.98
N MET A 12 -12.07 2.79 7.73
CA MET A 12 -12.14 3.40 6.40
C MET A 12 -10.73 3.70 5.86
N ILE A 13 -9.84 4.27 6.69
CA ILE A 13 -8.43 4.53 6.33
C ILE A 13 -7.71 3.22 5.98
N GLN A 14 -7.95 2.14 6.73
CA GLN A 14 -7.39 0.82 6.38
C GLN A 14 -7.89 0.30 5.03
N ILE A 15 -9.18 0.49 4.72
CA ILE A 15 -9.74 0.11 3.41
C ILE A 15 -9.09 0.91 2.29
N MET A 16 -8.83 2.20 2.50
CA MET A 16 -8.11 3.04 1.54
C MET A 16 -6.69 2.55 1.33
N LEU A 17 -5.97 2.20 2.40
CA LEU A 17 -4.65 1.60 2.31
C LEU A 17 -4.65 0.31 1.49
N GLU A 18 -5.64 -0.57 1.65
CA GLU A 18 -5.74 -1.80 0.84
C GLU A 18 -5.96 -1.52 -0.66
N ARG A 19 -6.66 -0.43 -1.00
CA ARG A 19 -6.78 0.03 -2.40
C ARG A 19 -5.43 0.53 -2.92
N VAL A 20 -4.75 1.38 -2.16
CA VAL A 20 -3.42 1.90 -2.53
C VAL A 20 -2.42 0.76 -2.73
N LYS A 21 -2.37 -0.20 -1.80
CA LYS A 21 -1.54 -1.41 -1.95
C LYS A 21 -1.82 -2.11 -3.26
N SER A 22 -3.10 -2.34 -3.59
CA SER A 22 -3.51 -3.01 -4.82
C SER A 22 -3.04 -2.28 -6.08
N GLU A 23 -2.97 -0.95 -6.08
CA GLU A 23 -2.47 -0.16 -7.20
C GLU A 23 -0.94 -0.27 -7.35
N VAL A 24 -0.19 -0.10 -6.26
CA VAL A 24 1.30 -0.17 -6.26
C VAL A 24 1.81 -1.56 -6.67
N ILE A 25 1.13 -2.60 -6.21
CA ILE A 25 1.44 -4.01 -6.51
C ILE A 25 1.30 -4.32 -8.00
N ASN A 26 0.45 -3.57 -8.72
CA ASN A 26 0.17 -3.76 -10.13
C ASN A 26 1.02 -2.85 -11.03
N ASN A 27 2.30 -2.66 -10.68
CA ASN A 27 3.24 -1.88 -11.49
C ASN A 27 3.40 -2.50 -12.89
N ARG A 28 2.72 -1.90 -13.87
CA ARG A 28 2.62 -2.43 -15.25
C ARG A 28 3.94 -2.40 -16.00
N ASN A 29 4.87 -1.54 -15.60
CA ASN A 29 6.13 -1.32 -16.33
C ASN A 29 7.26 -2.23 -15.82
N LEU A 30 7.24 -2.61 -14.54
CA LEU A 30 8.32 -3.38 -13.90
C LEU A 30 8.71 -4.64 -14.68
N ALA A 31 7.72 -5.42 -15.14
CA ALA A 31 7.98 -6.64 -15.91
C ALA A 31 8.65 -6.35 -17.26
N SER A 32 8.18 -5.32 -17.96
CA SER A 32 8.76 -4.90 -19.24
C SER A 32 10.20 -4.41 -19.06
N ASP A 33 10.43 -3.58 -18.04
CA ASP A 33 11.74 -2.97 -17.80
C ASP A 33 12.77 -4.04 -17.41
N LEU A 34 12.41 -4.98 -16.52
CA LEU A 34 13.27 -6.12 -16.19
C LEU A 34 13.65 -6.92 -17.44
N ARG A 35 12.68 -7.24 -18.32
CA ARG A 35 12.95 -8.02 -19.56
C ARG A 35 13.86 -7.26 -20.51
N LYS A 36 13.66 -5.96 -20.70
CA LYS A 36 14.51 -5.11 -21.54
C LYS A 36 15.94 -5.07 -20.99
N THR A 37 16.09 -4.90 -19.68
CA THR A 37 17.40 -4.87 -19.02
C THR A 37 18.13 -6.21 -19.09
N VAL A 38 17.42 -7.33 -18.91
CA VAL A 38 18.00 -8.68 -19.12
C VAL A 38 18.46 -8.88 -20.56
N ALA A 39 17.64 -8.48 -21.54
CA ALA A 39 18.01 -8.57 -22.95
C ALA A 39 19.26 -7.74 -23.28
N LYS A 40 19.36 -6.52 -22.73
CA LYS A 40 20.54 -5.67 -22.85
C LYS A 40 21.78 -6.33 -22.22
N ALA A 41 21.65 -6.84 -21.00
CA ALA A 41 22.76 -7.44 -20.26
C ALA A 41 23.34 -8.71 -20.93
N LEU A 42 22.51 -9.44 -21.68
CA LEU A 42 22.90 -10.68 -22.35
C LEU A 42 23.26 -10.50 -23.83
N ALA A 43 23.18 -9.30 -24.39
CA ALA A 43 23.32 -9.06 -25.83
C ALA A 43 24.66 -9.52 -26.44
N GLU A 44 25.74 -9.45 -25.67
CA GLU A 44 27.10 -9.82 -26.11
C GLU A 44 27.45 -11.30 -25.84
N PHE A 45 26.53 -12.06 -25.22
CA PHE A 45 26.78 -13.45 -24.84
C PHE A 45 26.00 -14.42 -25.74
N SER A 46 26.66 -15.49 -26.18
CA SER A 46 26.06 -16.53 -27.01
C SER A 46 26.62 -17.92 -26.71
N GLY A 47 25.90 -18.97 -27.09
CA GLY A 47 26.32 -20.37 -26.92
C GLY A 47 26.36 -20.87 -25.47
N HIS A 48 26.82 -22.10 -25.27
CA HIS A 48 26.81 -22.80 -23.97
C HIS A 48 27.60 -22.07 -22.87
N ILE A 49 27.10 -22.10 -21.64
CA ILE A 49 27.83 -21.59 -20.46
C ILE A 49 28.80 -22.68 -20.00
N SER A 50 29.92 -22.85 -20.70
CA SER A 50 30.84 -24.00 -20.52
C SER A 50 31.91 -23.82 -19.43
N SER A 51 32.03 -22.64 -18.82
CA SER A 51 33.06 -22.38 -17.82
C SER A 51 32.60 -21.42 -16.73
N ARG A 52 33.19 -21.57 -15.54
CA ARG A 52 33.00 -20.62 -14.43
C ARG A 52 33.37 -19.19 -14.79
N ASN A 53 34.36 -18.98 -15.66
CA ASN A 53 34.73 -17.63 -16.09
C ASN A 53 33.62 -16.99 -16.94
N LYS A 54 33.06 -17.74 -17.90
CA LYS A 54 31.92 -17.25 -18.71
C LYS A 54 30.70 -16.97 -17.85
N LEU A 55 30.37 -17.87 -16.92
CA LEU A 55 29.31 -17.64 -15.93
C LEU A 55 29.52 -16.35 -15.15
N ARG A 56 30.73 -16.13 -14.61
CA ARG A 56 31.07 -14.92 -13.85
C ARG A 56 30.88 -13.64 -14.68
N LEU A 57 31.30 -13.65 -15.95
CA LEU A 57 31.11 -12.51 -16.85
C LEU A 57 29.62 -12.22 -17.10
N ILE A 58 28.81 -13.25 -17.33
CA ILE A 58 27.36 -13.14 -17.51
C ILE A 58 26.69 -12.57 -16.25
N VAL A 59 26.98 -13.14 -15.08
CA VAL A 59 26.41 -12.68 -13.79
C VAL A 59 26.81 -11.24 -13.50
N ASN A 60 28.06 -10.86 -13.75
CA ASN A 60 28.52 -9.49 -13.57
C ASN A 60 27.80 -8.51 -14.51
N SER A 61 27.60 -8.88 -15.77
CA SER A 61 26.84 -8.07 -16.74
C SER A 61 25.39 -7.87 -16.27
N LEU A 62 24.71 -8.96 -15.88
CA LEU A 62 23.35 -8.94 -15.36
C LEU A 62 23.24 -8.04 -14.11
N LYS A 63 24.11 -8.23 -13.12
CA LYS A 63 24.10 -7.42 -11.89
C LYS A 63 24.36 -5.93 -12.17
N LYS A 64 25.30 -5.62 -13.07
CA LYS A 64 25.64 -4.25 -13.46
C LYS A 64 24.46 -3.51 -14.08
N GLU A 65 23.70 -4.18 -14.95
CA GLU A 65 22.55 -3.58 -15.63
C GLU A 65 21.29 -3.55 -14.76
N LEU A 66 21.04 -4.59 -13.96
CA LEU A 66 19.82 -4.71 -13.16
C LEU A 66 19.85 -3.94 -11.85
N LYS A 67 21.01 -3.82 -11.20
CA LYS A 67 21.09 -3.15 -9.88
C LYS A 67 20.57 -1.70 -9.92
N PRO A 68 20.95 -0.84 -10.89
CA PRO A 68 20.41 0.53 -10.96
C PRO A 68 18.90 0.56 -11.19
N LEU A 69 18.37 -0.35 -12.02
CA LEU A 69 16.93 -0.47 -12.24
C LEU A 69 16.21 -0.81 -10.94
N LEU A 70 16.66 -1.86 -10.24
CA LEU A 70 16.05 -2.30 -8.98
C LEU A 70 16.14 -1.22 -7.90
N GLN A 71 17.28 -0.52 -7.81
CA GLN A 71 17.46 0.60 -6.88
C GLN A 71 16.42 1.71 -7.14
N ASN A 72 16.25 2.13 -8.39
CA ASN A 72 15.27 3.16 -8.74
C ASN A 72 13.84 2.78 -8.31
N TYR A 73 13.43 1.53 -8.54
CA TYR A 73 12.11 1.04 -8.10
C TYR A 73 12.00 0.99 -6.57
N SER A 74 13.07 0.60 -5.85
CA SER A 74 13.12 0.62 -4.38
C SER A 74 13.03 2.03 -3.81
N ASP A 75 13.73 3.01 -4.39
CA ASP A 75 13.73 4.41 -3.91
C ASP A 75 12.36 5.06 -4.12
N VAL A 76 11.76 4.84 -5.29
CA VAL A 76 10.39 5.29 -5.58
C VAL A 76 9.40 4.66 -4.60
N LEU A 77 9.54 3.37 -4.32
CA LEU A 77 8.67 2.68 -3.35
C LEU A 77 8.84 3.25 -1.94
N LEU A 78 10.06 3.50 -1.47
CA LEU A 78 10.33 4.05 -0.14
C LEU A 78 9.67 5.42 0.03
N ASN A 79 9.88 6.33 -0.92
CA ASN A 79 9.27 7.66 -0.90
C ASN A 79 7.74 7.55 -0.92
N PHE A 80 7.19 6.69 -1.79
CA PHE A 80 5.74 6.48 -1.87
C PHE A 80 5.15 5.95 -0.55
N VAL A 81 5.82 5.00 0.09
CA VAL A 81 5.41 4.43 1.39
C VAL A 81 5.35 5.52 2.47
N ILE A 82 6.39 6.34 2.57
CA ILE A 82 6.48 7.44 3.55
C ILE A 82 5.34 8.44 3.33
N GLN A 83 5.19 8.94 2.10
CA GLN A 83 4.17 9.95 1.79
C GLN A 83 2.75 9.42 2.01
N THR A 84 2.48 8.17 1.60
CA THR A 84 1.17 7.54 1.84
C THR A 84 0.86 7.47 3.33
N ALA A 85 1.83 7.09 4.17
CA ALA A 85 1.61 6.96 5.61
C ALA A 85 1.36 8.32 6.28
N ILE A 86 2.06 9.37 5.85
CA ILE A 86 1.82 10.76 6.29
C ILE A 86 0.39 11.19 5.93
N GLU A 87 -0.05 10.98 4.68
CA GLU A 87 -1.42 11.29 4.26
C GLU A 87 -2.47 10.52 5.08
N MET A 88 -2.21 9.25 5.40
CA MET A 88 -3.11 8.45 6.23
C MET A 88 -3.16 8.95 7.68
N ALA A 89 -2.05 9.43 8.24
CA ALA A 89 -2.05 10.09 9.56
C ALA A 89 -2.85 11.40 9.54
N HIS A 90 -2.74 12.20 8.47
CA HIS A 90 -3.59 13.38 8.30
C HIS A 90 -5.07 13.01 8.20
N LEU A 91 -5.41 11.87 7.60
CA LEU A 91 -6.79 11.37 7.63
C LEU A 91 -7.23 11.01 9.05
N GLU A 92 -6.37 10.41 9.90
CA GLU A 92 -6.69 10.18 11.32
C GLU A 92 -6.99 11.51 12.03
N TYR A 93 -6.11 12.51 11.87
CA TYR A 93 -6.31 13.87 12.38
C TYR A 93 -7.64 14.47 11.94
N LEU A 94 -7.92 14.51 10.63
CA LEU A 94 -9.17 15.06 10.11
C LEU A 94 -10.41 14.30 10.63
N GLY A 95 -10.28 13.01 10.89
CA GLY A 95 -11.33 12.19 11.49
C GLY A 95 -11.64 12.59 12.92
N LEU A 96 -10.62 12.80 13.75
CA LEU A 96 -10.79 13.26 15.13
C LEU A 96 -11.23 14.73 15.20
N SER A 97 -10.63 15.62 14.40
CA SER A 97 -10.94 17.06 14.38
C SER A 97 -12.36 17.37 13.90
N GLN A 98 -13.04 16.42 13.27
CA GLN A 98 -14.46 16.56 12.95
C GLN A 98 -15.35 16.58 14.21
N TRP A 99 -14.88 15.96 15.30
CA TRP A 99 -15.66 15.76 16.51
C TRP A 99 -15.15 16.55 17.71
N PHE A 100 -13.88 16.96 17.68
CA PHE A 100 -13.19 17.61 18.79
C PHE A 100 -12.30 18.74 18.29
N ASP A 101 -12.24 19.84 19.03
CA ASP A 101 -11.49 21.03 18.63
C ASP A 101 -9.99 20.96 19.02
N ASP A 102 -9.65 20.31 20.13
CA ASP A 102 -8.30 20.27 20.72
C ASP A 102 -7.46 19.06 20.25
N VAL A 103 -7.52 18.72 18.96
CA VAL A 103 -6.74 17.60 18.40
C VAL A 103 -5.35 18.08 18.01
N ASN A 104 -4.31 17.40 18.49
CA ASN A 104 -2.93 17.70 18.11
C ASN A 104 -2.70 17.35 16.63
N ALA A 105 -2.17 18.31 15.88
CA ALA A 105 -1.85 18.14 14.47
C ALA A 105 -0.73 17.13 14.24
N VAL A 106 -0.71 16.53 13.05
CA VAL A 106 0.35 15.62 12.61
C VAL A 106 1.61 16.41 12.28
N ASP A 107 2.75 15.98 12.84
CA ASP A 107 4.07 16.47 12.44
C ASP A 107 4.70 15.49 11.43
N ASP A 108 4.69 15.88 10.16
CA ASP A 108 5.19 15.08 9.03
C ASP A 108 6.63 14.61 9.23
N LYS A 109 7.52 15.46 9.77
CA LYS A 109 8.93 15.12 9.96
C LYS A 109 9.11 14.13 11.08
N LYS A 110 8.33 14.27 12.15
CA LYS A 110 8.33 13.33 13.26
C LYS A 110 7.83 11.95 12.80
N VAL A 111 6.70 11.91 12.09
CA VAL A 111 6.15 10.66 11.53
C VAL A 111 7.15 9.98 10.58
N GLU A 112 7.77 10.75 9.68
CA GLU A 112 8.83 10.24 8.80
C GLU A 112 10.02 9.68 9.58
N SER A 113 10.48 10.39 10.61
CA SER A 113 11.56 9.93 11.48
C SER A 113 11.20 8.63 12.19
N SER A 114 10.00 8.53 12.76
CA SER A 114 9.56 7.31 13.45
C SER A 114 9.44 6.12 12.52
N MET A 115 8.95 6.29 11.29
CA MET A 115 8.88 5.20 10.31
C MET A 115 10.26 4.64 9.94
N ASN A 116 11.28 5.51 9.88
CA ASN A 116 12.64 5.09 9.58
C ASN A 116 13.36 4.47 10.80
N ASN A 117 12.97 4.85 12.01
CA ASN A 117 13.62 4.40 13.25
C ASN A 117 12.83 3.33 14.03
N THR A 118 11.64 2.96 13.57
CA THR A 118 10.89 1.82 14.12
C THR A 118 11.16 0.58 13.28
N PRO A 119 11.70 -0.50 13.84
CA PRO A 119 12.00 -1.68 13.06
C PRO A 119 10.71 -2.44 12.70
N ILE A 120 10.67 -2.98 11.49
CA ILE A 120 9.63 -3.91 11.04
C ILE A 120 9.87 -5.25 11.74
N SER A 121 8.96 -5.63 12.64
CA SER A 121 9.08 -6.86 13.44
C SER A 121 8.43 -8.05 12.73
N LEU A 122 9.18 -8.67 11.81
CA LEU A 122 8.79 -9.89 11.12
C LEU A 122 9.69 -11.04 11.55
N THR A 123 9.30 -11.74 12.62
CA THR A 123 10.07 -12.85 13.20
C THR A 123 10.39 -13.97 12.19
N GLN A 124 9.62 -14.10 11.11
CA GLN A 124 9.83 -15.09 10.05
C GLN A 124 10.58 -14.57 8.81
N TRP A 125 10.92 -13.27 8.74
CA TRP A 125 11.59 -12.62 7.58
C TRP A 125 13.06 -12.32 7.88
N ASN A 126 13.81 -13.30 8.39
CA ASN A 126 15.23 -13.15 8.75
C ASN A 126 15.53 -12.10 9.84
N GLY A 127 14.53 -11.75 10.66
CA GLY A 127 14.67 -10.81 11.77
C GLY A 127 14.12 -9.42 11.48
N SER A 128 14.26 -8.52 12.45
CA SER A 128 13.72 -7.16 12.38
C SER A 128 14.64 -6.25 11.57
N LEU A 129 14.06 -5.46 10.66
CA LEU A 129 14.79 -4.54 9.77
C LEU A 129 14.14 -3.17 9.79
N PHE A 130 14.93 -2.10 9.66
CA PHE A 130 14.42 -0.76 9.37
C PHE A 130 13.82 -0.69 7.97
N LEU A 131 12.92 0.27 7.74
CA LEU A 131 12.10 0.37 6.53
C LEU A 131 12.91 0.38 5.23
N ASP A 132 13.96 1.20 5.18
CA ASP A 132 14.87 1.34 4.05
C ASP A 132 15.58 0.01 3.74
N ARG A 133 16.13 -0.65 4.77
CA ARG A 133 16.84 -1.92 4.62
C ARG A 133 15.89 -3.05 4.25
N PHE A 134 14.68 -3.07 4.81
CA PHE A 134 13.65 -4.03 4.45
C PHE A 134 13.30 -3.94 2.96
N ILE A 135 13.08 -2.73 2.44
CA ILE A 135 12.82 -2.52 1.01
C ILE A 135 14.04 -2.93 0.17
N ALA A 136 15.26 -2.61 0.62
CA ALA A 136 16.49 -2.98 -0.08
C ALA A 136 16.71 -4.50 -0.18
N THR A 137 16.12 -5.32 0.71
CA THR A 137 16.19 -6.78 0.60
C THR A 137 15.62 -7.31 -0.73
N TRP A 138 14.71 -6.57 -1.36
CA TRP A 138 14.20 -6.94 -2.68
C TRP A 138 15.30 -6.94 -3.74
N ILE A 139 16.22 -5.97 -3.69
CA ILE A 139 17.35 -5.85 -4.63
C ILE A 139 18.26 -7.07 -4.46
N ASP A 140 18.68 -7.33 -3.23
CA ASP A 140 19.60 -8.43 -2.88
C ASP A 140 19.01 -9.77 -3.32
N ASN A 141 17.74 -10.03 -2.99
CA ASN A 141 17.04 -11.26 -3.36
C ASN A 141 16.83 -11.41 -4.87
N SER A 142 16.59 -10.31 -5.59
CA SER A 142 16.38 -10.35 -7.05
C SER A 142 17.68 -10.68 -7.78
N LEU A 143 18.79 -10.05 -7.40
CA LEU A 143 20.10 -10.33 -7.98
C LEU A 143 20.56 -11.77 -7.67
N GLN A 144 20.29 -12.25 -6.45
CA GLN A 144 20.60 -13.64 -6.06
C GLN A 144 19.80 -14.65 -6.90
N GLN A 145 18.51 -14.42 -7.13
CA GLN A 145 17.69 -15.33 -7.96
C GLN A 145 18.18 -15.42 -9.40
N ILE A 146 18.67 -14.31 -9.95
CA ILE A 146 19.22 -14.26 -11.31
C ILE A 146 20.56 -14.98 -11.38
N GLU A 147 21.43 -14.78 -10.40
CA GLU A 147 22.69 -15.53 -10.30
C GLU A 147 22.43 -17.04 -10.15
N ASN A 148 21.51 -17.43 -9.27
CA ASN A 148 21.13 -18.84 -9.10
C ASN A 148 20.64 -19.44 -10.43
N GLN A 149 19.86 -18.70 -11.21
CA GLN A 149 19.40 -19.18 -12.51
C GLN A 149 20.57 -19.37 -13.51
N ALA A 150 21.53 -18.44 -13.53
CA ALA A 150 22.71 -18.58 -14.38
C ALA A 150 23.58 -19.79 -13.98
N VAL A 151 23.73 -20.04 -12.68
CA VAL A 151 24.41 -21.23 -12.15
C VAL A 151 23.67 -22.51 -12.57
N LEU A 152 22.33 -22.53 -12.48
CA LEU A 152 21.52 -23.66 -12.93
C LEU A 152 21.67 -23.93 -14.42
N THR A 153 21.65 -22.89 -15.26
CA THR A 153 21.90 -23.04 -16.71
C THR A 153 23.26 -23.67 -16.99
N MET A 154 24.32 -23.23 -16.30
CA MET A 154 25.65 -23.85 -16.42
C MET A 154 25.63 -25.32 -15.99
N ALA A 155 25.00 -25.63 -14.85
CA ALA A 155 24.93 -27.00 -14.31
C ALA A 155 24.18 -27.96 -15.26
N SER A 156 23.14 -27.47 -15.92
CA SER A 156 22.37 -28.22 -16.93
C SER A 156 23.07 -28.29 -18.30
N SER A 157 24.26 -27.71 -18.47
CA SER A 157 24.97 -27.63 -19.75
C SER A 157 24.16 -26.92 -20.86
N GLU A 158 23.34 -25.94 -20.47
CA GLU A 158 22.47 -25.18 -21.37
C GLU A 158 23.17 -23.90 -21.89
N ASP A 159 22.51 -23.21 -22.82
CA ASP A 159 23.03 -22.00 -23.47
C ASP A 159 22.46 -20.68 -22.92
N VAL A 160 22.97 -19.56 -23.44
CA VAL A 160 22.54 -18.21 -23.04
C VAL A 160 21.08 -17.92 -23.43
N ASN A 161 20.55 -18.54 -24.49
CA ASN A 161 19.15 -18.36 -24.88
C ASN A 161 18.23 -19.04 -23.86
N TYR A 162 18.56 -20.26 -23.46
CA TYR A 162 17.87 -20.95 -22.37
C TYR A 162 17.85 -20.13 -21.07
N LEU A 163 18.98 -19.52 -20.71
CA LEU A 163 19.05 -18.62 -19.55
C LEU A 163 18.08 -17.44 -19.69
N LYS A 164 18.11 -16.77 -20.85
CA LYS A 164 17.23 -15.63 -21.15
C LYS A 164 15.76 -16.02 -21.03
N ASP A 165 15.38 -17.18 -21.57
CA ASP A 165 14.02 -17.68 -21.56
C ASP A 165 13.56 -18.08 -20.15
N SER A 166 14.45 -18.74 -19.38
CA SER A 166 14.20 -19.10 -17.98
C SER A 166 14.03 -17.88 -17.07
N ILE A 167 14.78 -16.79 -17.34
CA ILE A 167 14.64 -15.54 -16.61
C ILE A 167 13.31 -14.85 -16.97
N ASN A 168 13.03 -14.71 -18.27
CA ASN A 168 11.92 -13.90 -18.77
C ASN A 168 10.55 -14.56 -18.67
N GLY A 169 10.51 -15.89 -18.77
CA GLY A 169 9.31 -16.68 -19.00
C GLY A 169 8.82 -16.50 -20.44
N THR A 170 8.88 -17.57 -21.24
CA THR A 170 8.49 -17.58 -22.67
C THR A 170 7.11 -18.18 -22.93
N SER A 171 6.41 -18.63 -21.89
CA SER A 171 5.09 -19.25 -22.03
C SER A 171 3.97 -18.22 -22.11
N VAL A 172 2.89 -18.55 -22.83
CA VAL A 172 1.60 -17.85 -22.76
C VAL A 172 0.78 -18.27 -21.52
N GLU A 173 1.20 -19.33 -20.83
CA GLU A 173 0.52 -19.84 -19.64
C GLU A 173 0.88 -19.02 -18.38
N PRO A 174 -0.11 -18.44 -17.68
CA PRO A 174 0.13 -17.59 -16.51
C PRO A 174 0.94 -18.27 -15.39
N MET A 175 0.76 -19.57 -15.19
CA MET A 175 1.45 -20.33 -14.14
C MET A 175 2.95 -20.47 -14.42
N ILE A 176 3.33 -20.65 -15.68
CA ILE A 176 4.74 -20.76 -16.10
C ILE A 176 5.40 -19.37 -16.08
N ILE A 177 4.70 -18.31 -16.50
CA ILE A 177 5.17 -16.91 -16.35
C ILE A 177 5.41 -16.59 -14.88
N ALA A 178 4.50 -17.01 -14.01
CA ALA A 178 4.68 -16.84 -12.57
C ALA A 178 5.91 -17.62 -12.06
N ALA A 179 6.15 -18.83 -12.57
CA ALA A 179 7.31 -19.62 -12.16
C ALA A 179 8.66 -19.04 -12.61
N ALA A 180 8.72 -18.25 -13.68
CA ALA A 180 9.94 -17.61 -14.18
C ALA A 180 10.61 -16.67 -13.16
N VAL A 181 11.91 -16.40 -13.32
CA VAL A 181 12.68 -15.55 -12.38
C VAL A 181 12.05 -14.17 -12.25
N ILE A 182 11.69 -13.52 -13.36
CA ILE A 182 11.01 -12.20 -13.32
C ILE A 182 9.66 -12.29 -12.61
N GLY A 183 8.90 -13.36 -12.82
CA GLY A 183 7.63 -13.58 -12.11
C GLY A 183 7.81 -13.64 -10.60
N ARG A 184 8.86 -14.32 -10.12
CA ARG A 184 9.22 -14.37 -8.69
C ARG A 184 9.69 -13.02 -8.16
N ILE A 185 10.53 -12.30 -8.91
CA ILE A 185 10.99 -10.94 -8.56
C ILE A 185 9.80 -10.01 -8.35
N ILE A 186 8.82 -10.05 -9.25
CA ILE A 186 7.59 -9.23 -9.16
C ILE A 186 6.77 -9.61 -7.92
N ARG A 187 6.53 -10.90 -7.66
CA ARG A 187 5.78 -11.31 -6.46
C ARG A 187 6.48 -10.91 -5.16
N ASN A 188 7.81 -10.96 -5.14
CA ASN A 188 8.61 -10.48 -4.01
C ASN A 188 8.46 -8.97 -3.84
N TYR A 189 8.56 -8.18 -4.92
CA TYR A 189 8.31 -6.74 -4.90
C TYR A 189 6.94 -6.42 -4.28
N GLN A 190 5.90 -7.11 -4.75
CA GLN A 190 4.54 -6.94 -4.25
C GLN A 190 4.41 -7.25 -2.75
N THR A 191 5.13 -8.25 -2.27
CA THR A 191 5.13 -8.64 -0.85
C THR A 191 5.84 -7.60 0.00
N ILE A 192 7.01 -7.12 -0.44
CA ILE A 192 7.75 -6.03 0.18
C ILE A 192 6.89 -4.75 0.22
N ALA A 193 6.34 -4.33 -0.92
CA ALA A 193 5.51 -3.13 -1.02
C ALA A 193 4.29 -3.17 -0.09
N SER A 194 3.54 -4.29 -0.09
CA SER A 194 2.36 -4.45 0.79
C SER A 194 2.74 -4.36 2.27
N THR A 195 3.88 -4.94 2.63
CA THR A 195 4.33 -5.06 4.02
C THR A 195 4.91 -3.73 4.52
N ALA A 196 5.72 -3.07 3.69
CA ALA A 196 6.24 -1.73 3.96
C ALA A 196 5.11 -0.70 4.14
N LEU A 197 4.10 -0.71 3.25
CA LEU A 197 2.92 0.16 3.37
C LEU A 197 2.15 -0.09 4.67
N GLN A 198 1.93 -1.36 5.05
CA GLN A 198 1.26 -1.66 6.32
C GLN A 198 2.07 -1.18 7.52
N HIS A 199 3.39 -1.35 7.48
CA HIS A 199 4.27 -0.95 8.57
C HIS A 199 4.24 0.56 8.77
N ALA A 200 4.52 1.30 7.70
CA ALA A 200 4.51 2.76 7.71
C ALA A 200 3.17 3.31 8.20
N HIS A 201 2.05 2.77 7.71
CA HIS A 201 0.72 3.16 8.19
C HIS A 201 0.53 2.89 9.69
N SER A 202 0.96 1.74 10.18
CA SER A 202 0.77 1.37 11.59
C SER A 202 1.62 2.24 12.51
N VAL A 203 2.86 2.56 12.12
CA VAL A 203 3.73 3.49 12.85
C VAL A 203 3.09 4.87 12.88
N ALA A 204 2.68 5.41 11.73
CA ALA A 204 2.11 6.75 11.63
C ALA A 204 0.80 6.89 12.43
N ALA A 205 -0.07 5.87 12.41
CA ALA A 205 -1.30 5.86 13.19
C ALA A 205 -1.01 5.83 14.70
N VAL A 206 -0.11 4.96 15.16
CA VAL A 206 0.25 4.85 16.58
C VAL A 206 0.95 6.11 17.08
N ASP A 207 1.81 6.73 16.28
CA ASP A 207 2.42 8.03 16.62
C ASP A 207 1.34 9.09 16.81
N PHE A 208 0.40 9.21 15.87
CA PHE A 208 -0.72 10.13 16.01
C PHE A 208 -1.54 9.86 17.28
N TYR A 209 -1.74 8.60 17.66
CA TYR A 209 -2.45 8.26 18.89
C TYR A 209 -1.68 8.68 20.15
N LYS A 210 -0.36 8.47 20.17
CA LYS A 210 0.52 8.88 21.27
C LYS A 210 0.60 10.40 21.44
N GLU A 211 0.47 11.16 20.36
CA GLU A 211 0.39 12.62 20.43
C GLU A 211 -0.95 13.12 20.98
N ASN A 212 -1.98 12.28 21.08
CA ASN A 212 -3.31 12.65 21.58
C ASN A 212 -3.74 11.84 22.83
N PRO A 213 -2.91 11.79 23.89
CA PRO A 213 -3.15 10.94 25.07
C PRO A 213 -4.31 11.42 25.94
N ASP A 214 -4.71 12.68 25.79
CA ASP A 214 -5.89 13.23 26.46
C ASP A 214 -7.18 12.65 25.91
N MET A 215 -7.14 12.12 24.67
CA MET A 215 -8.32 11.65 23.95
C MET A 215 -8.36 10.14 23.81
N ILE A 216 -7.22 9.53 23.48
CA ILE A 216 -7.11 8.09 23.22
C ILE A 216 -6.54 7.42 24.47
N GLU A 217 -7.25 6.40 24.95
CA GLU A 217 -6.89 5.67 26.17
C GLU A 217 -6.04 4.44 25.85
N GLU A 218 -6.48 3.67 24.85
CA GLU A 218 -5.92 2.37 24.50
C GLU A 218 -5.94 2.17 22.98
N GLU A 219 -5.26 1.13 22.53
CA GLU A 219 -5.33 0.63 21.17
C GLU A 219 -5.98 -0.76 21.16
N GLU A 220 -6.98 -0.96 20.30
CA GLU A 220 -7.60 -2.26 20.09
C GLU A 220 -7.05 -2.91 18.81
N PHE A 221 -6.58 -4.15 18.89
CA PHE A 221 -6.11 -4.85 17.71
C PHE A 221 -7.30 -5.33 16.86
N SER A 222 -7.35 -4.91 15.60
CA SER A 222 -8.39 -5.27 14.64
C SER A 222 -7.82 -6.10 13.50
N ALA A 223 -8.27 -7.36 13.43
CA ALA A 223 -7.99 -8.22 12.30
C ALA A 223 -9.09 -8.10 11.24
N ILE A 224 -8.71 -8.20 9.96
CA ILE A 224 -9.70 -8.33 8.88
C ILE A 224 -10.48 -9.64 9.08
N LEU A 225 -11.81 -9.59 8.95
CA LEU A 225 -12.66 -10.78 9.11
C LEU A 225 -12.83 -11.51 7.78
N ASP A 226 -11.76 -12.14 7.28
CA ASP A 226 -11.82 -12.98 6.08
C ASP A 226 -11.03 -14.30 6.20
N LEU A 227 -11.20 -15.17 5.20
CA LEU A 227 -10.58 -16.50 5.14
C LEU A 227 -9.04 -16.45 5.02
N LYS A 228 -8.45 -15.30 4.66
CA LYS A 228 -7.00 -15.12 4.48
C LYS A 228 -6.32 -14.57 5.73
N THR A 229 -7.09 -14.18 6.75
CA THR A 229 -6.53 -13.70 8.02
C THR A 229 -5.72 -14.81 8.70
N SER A 230 -4.56 -14.48 9.24
CA SER A 230 -3.70 -15.45 9.91
C SER A 230 -4.26 -15.84 11.28
N THR A 231 -3.87 -17.01 11.79
CA THR A 231 -4.25 -17.45 13.15
C THR A 231 -3.76 -16.47 14.21
N VAL A 232 -2.56 -15.92 14.04
CA VAL A 232 -2.00 -14.89 14.95
C VAL A 232 -2.92 -13.66 14.98
N CYS A 233 -3.28 -13.09 13.83
CA CYS A 233 -4.16 -11.93 13.80
C CYS A 233 -5.56 -12.24 14.36
N ARG A 234 -6.14 -13.41 14.06
CA ARG A 234 -7.41 -13.82 14.66
C ARG A 234 -7.35 -13.87 16.18
N SER A 235 -6.27 -14.43 16.73
CA SER A 235 -6.10 -14.57 18.19
C SER A 235 -5.91 -13.25 18.93
N LEU A 236 -5.45 -12.21 18.23
CA LEU A 236 -5.23 -10.89 18.81
C LEU A 236 -6.43 -9.97 18.64
N SER A 237 -7.39 -10.32 17.78
CA SER A 237 -8.53 -9.45 17.44
C SER A 237 -9.39 -9.15 18.66
N GLY A 238 -9.66 -7.86 18.90
CA GLY A 238 -10.43 -7.37 20.05
C GLY A 238 -9.62 -7.18 21.34
N ASN A 239 -8.35 -7.62 21.39
CA ASN A 239 -7.50 -7.35 22.54
C ASN A 239 -7.11 -5.87 22.57
N ARG A 240 -7.13 -5.29 23.78
CA ARG A 240 -6.74 -3.91 24.05
C ARG A 240 -5.39 -3.83 24.71
N TYR A 241 -4.66 -2.78 24.38
CA TYR A 241 -3.31 -2.54 24.85
C TYR A 241 -3.13 -1.06 25.21
N PRO A 242 -2.30 -0.74 26.22
CA PRO A 242 -1.81 0.62 26.40
C PRO A 242 -1.18 1.16 25.11
N LEU A 243 -1.33 2.47 24.87
CA LEU A 243 -0.80 3.14 23.67
C LEU A 243 0.65 2.76 23.37
N GLY A 244 0.92 2.30 22.15
CA GLY A 244 2.25 1.92 21.69
C GLY A 244 2.83 0.61 22.23
N THR A 245 2.07 -0.15 23.03
CA THR A 245 2.55 -1.43 23.60
C THR A 245 1.99 -2.65 22.87
N GLY A 246 0.94 -2.47 22.07
CA GLY A 246 0.30 -3.53 21.32
C GLY A 246 1.20 -4.13 20.23
N PRO A 247 0.87 -5.34 19.73
CA PRO A 247 1.60 -5.98 18.65
C PRO A 247 1.36 -5.22 17.34
N MET A 248 2.29 -4.32 16.99
CA MET A 248 2.18 -3.42 15.84
C MET A 248 2.22 -4.18 14.50
N PRO A 249 1.18 -4.10 13.66
CA PRO A 249 1.22 -4.66 12.31
C PRO A 249 2.29 -3.98 11.43
N PRO A 250 2.86 -4.69 10.44
CA PRO A 250 2.55 -6.06 10.04
C PRO A 250 3.21 -7.12 10.94
N LEU A 251 2.45 -8.12 11.35
CA LEU A 251 2.97 -9.28 12.10
C LEU A 251 3.46 -10.43 11.21
N HIS A 252 3.15 -10.33 9.91
CA HIS A 252 3.55 -11.28 8.88
C HIS A 252 3.53 -10.58 7.52
N PRO A 253 4.19 -11.15 6.49
CA PRO A 253 4.12 -10.61 5.14
C PRO A 253 2.67 -10.41 4.69
N ARG A 254 2.40 -9.26 4.07
CA ARG A 254 1.06 -8.86 3.57
C ARG A 254 -0.04 -8.82 4.65
N CYS A 255 0.32 -8.51 5.89
CA CYS A 255 -0.66 -8.23 6.93
C CYS A 255 -1.58 -7.06 6.53
N ARG A 256 -2.85 -7.16 6.94
CA ARG A 256 -3.90 -6.15 6.72
C ARG A 256 -4.62 -5.76 8.02
N SER A 257 -4.17 -6.32 9.14
CA SER A 257 -4.66 -5.97 10.48
C SER A 257 -4.08 -4.62 10.88
N ARG A 258 -4.75 -3.93 11.79
CA ARG A 258 -4.32 -2.64 12.34
C ARG A 258 -4.65 -2.50 13.81
N LEU A 259 -4.09 -1.47 14.43
CA LEU A 259 -4.51 -1.00 15.74
C LEU A 259 -5.56 0.10 15.54
N LEU A 260 -6.66 0.02 16.29
CA LEU A 260 -7.75 0.99 16.31
C LEU A 260 -7.61 1.87 17.55
N PRO A 261 -7.87 3.18 17.46
CA PRO A 261 -7.83 4.05 18.63
C PRO A 261 -9.11 3.86 19.46
N VAL A 262 -8.94 3.63 20.76
CA VAL A 262 -10.04 3.58 21.73
C VAL A 262 -10.06 4.89 22.50
N LEU A 263 -11.14 5.66 22.35
CA LEU A 263 -11.30 6.92 23.08
C LEU A 263 -11.57 6.69 24.57
N LYS A 264 -11.19 7.67 25.39
CA LYS A 264 -11.59 7.72 26.80
C LYS A 264 -13.11 7.71 26.96
N PRO A 265 -13.66 7.03 28.00
CA PRO A 265 -15.10 6.91 28.20
C PRO A 265 -15.86 8.23 28.25
N GLU A 266 -15.25 9.29 28.79
CA GLU A 266 -15.89 10.60 28.89
C GLU A 266 -16.07 11.29 27.53
N LEU A 267 -15.17 11.04 26.57
CA LEU A 267 -15.33 11.52 25.19
C LEU A 267 -16.32 10.65 24.41
N MET A 268 -16.31 9.33 24.65
CA MET A 268 -17.28 8.41 24.06
C MET A 268 -18.73 8.81 24.37
N LYS A 269 -19.02 9.18 25.63
CA LYS A 269 -20.36 9.67 26.02
C LYS A 269 -20.77 10.94 25.25
N LYS A 270 -19.83 11.83 24.91
CA LYS A 270 -20.11 13.04 24.11
C LYS A 270 -20.51 12.69 22.68
N LEU A 271 -19.90 11.65 22.10
CA LEU A 271 -20.26 11.16 20.76
C LEU A 271 -21.68 10.57 20.72
N VAL A 272 -22.11 9.90 21.79
CA VAL A 272 -23.44 9.29 21.91
C VAL A 272 -24.59 10.33 21.99
N THR A 273 -24.30 11.59 22.34
CA THR A 273 -25.34 12.63 22.55
C THR A 273 -25.75 13.43 21.30
N LYS A 274 -24.94 13.43 20.23
CA LYS A 274 -25.44 13.85 18.92
C LYS A 274 -26.08 12.61 18.32
N PRO A 275 -27.40 12.59 17.99
CA PRO A 275 -27.90 11.49 17.21
C PRO A 275 -27.06 11.48 15.94
N ALA A 276 -26.23 10.45 15.76
CA ALA A 276 -25.80 10.09 14.43
C ALA A 276 -27.10 10.02 13.64
N ARG A 277 -27.26 10.86 12.61
CA ARG A 277 -28.28 10.59 11.60
C ARG A 277 -28.04 9.14 11.22
N LYS A 278 -28.99 8.29 11.60
CA LYS A 278 -28.95 6.83 11.60
C LYS A 278 -27.86 6.27 10.69
N SER A 279 -26.74 5.81 11.27
CA SER A 279 -25.88 4.84 10.61
C SER A 279 -25.96 3.51 11.35
N GLU A 280 -27.19 3.02 11.46
CA GLU A 280 -27.46 1.63 11.81
C GLU A 280 -27.71 0.91 10.48
N TRP A 281 -26.69 0.20 9.97
CA TRP A 281 -26.80 -0.70 8.82
C TRP A 281 -27.26 -0.06 7.49
N GLY A 282 -26.32 0.53 6.75
CA GLY A 282 -26.39 0.56 5.28
C GLY A 282 -27.32 1.59 4.61
N GLU A 283 -27.87 2.56 5.33
CA GLU A 283 -28.72 3.60 4.73
C GLU A 283 -27.91 4.75 4.09
N GLU A 284 -26.70 5.05 4.57
CA GLU A 284 -25.81 6.09 3.97
C GLU A 284 -24.93 5.47 2.87
N THR A 285 -25.06 5.98 1.64
CA THR A 285 -24.16 5.61 0.54
C THR A 285 -22.78 6.23 0.71
N TYR A 286 -21.74 5.64 0.11
CA TYR A 286 -20.36 6.14 0.23
C TYR A 286 -20.21 7.63 -0.09
N TYR A 287 -20.88 8.11 -1.14
CA TYR A 287 -20.78 9.52 -1.51
C TYR A 287 -21.62 10.43 -0.59
N GLU A 288 -22.69 9.94 0.02
CA GLU A 288 -23.41 10.70 1.05
C GLU A 288 -22.52 10.91 2.27
N TRP A 289 -21.87 9.85 2.75
CA TRP A 289 -20.83 9.95 3.79
C TRP A 289 -19.72 10.94 3.44
N LEU A 290 -19.28 10.95 2.18
CA LEU A 290 -18.17 11.78 1.74
C LEU A 290 -18.53 13.28 1.73
N THR A 291 -19.80 13.65 1.52
CA THR A 291 -20.22 15.07 1.49
C THR A 291 -19.98 15.81 2.79
N ARG A 292 -20.08 15.12 3.94
CA ARG A 292 -19.90 15.71 5.28
C ARG A 292 -18.45 15.69 5.76
N GLN A 293 -17.52 15.21 4.94
CA GLN A 293 -16.09 15.25 5.24
C GLN A 293 -15.49 16.62 4.87
N SER A 294 -14.37 17.00 5.47
CA SER A 294 -13.67 18.25 5.12
C SER A 294 -13.22 18.26 3.65
N ALA A 295 -13.09 19.45 3.06
CA ALA A 295 -12.60 19.58 1.67
C ALA A 295 -11.26 18.88 1.46
N THR A 296 -10.33 19.04 2.40
CA THR A 296 -9.04 18.35 2.40
C THR A 296 -9.20 16.83 2.38
N ARG A 297 -10.07 16.26 3.23
CA ARG A 297 -10.32 14.82 3.24
C ARG A 297 -10.93 14.36 1.92
N GLN A 298 -11.89 15.09 1.37
CA GLN A 298 -12.47 14.75 0.07
C GLN A 298 -11.43 14.75 -1.04
N ASP A 299 -10.47 15.68 -1.01
CA ASP A 299 -9.39 15.75 -2.00
C ASP A 299 -8.37 14.62 -1.84
N ILE A 300 -8.04 14.22 -0.61
CA ILE A 300 -7.23 13.01 -0.36
C ILE A 300 -7.94 11.77 -0.91
N VAL A 301 -9.25 11.66 -0.68
CA VAL A 301 -10.05 10.49 -1.06
C VAL A 301 -10.29 10.38 -2.58
N LEU A 302 -10.58 11.49 -3.25
CA LEU A 302 -10.97 11.49 -4.66
C LEU A 302 -9.84 11.94 -5.61
N GLY A 303 -8.80 12.58 -5.07
CA GLY A 303 -7.88 13.45 -5.81
C GLY A 303 -8.46 14.85 -5.97
N SER A 304 -7.60 15.87 -6.01
CA SER A 304 -7.98 17.29 -6.01
C SER A 304 -9.02 17.68 -7.08
N THR A 305 -8.86 17.19 -8.32
CA THR A 305 -9.78 17.53 -9.42
C THR A 305 -11.16 16.90 -9.22
N ARG A 306 -11.24 15.61 -8.84
CA ARG A 306 -12.52 14.95 -8.59
C ARG A 306 -13.17 15.47 -7.31
N GLY A 307 -12.38 15.80 -6.28
CA GLY A 307 -12.87 16.42 -5.05
C GLY A 307 -13.48 17.80 -5.30
N LYS A 308 -12.83 18.65 -6.11
CA LYS A 308 -13.41 19.92 -6.54
C LYS A 308 -14.70 19.74 -7.35
N LEU A 309 -14.73 18.80 -8.30
CA LEU A 309 -15.95 18.46 -9.03
C LEU A 309 -17.08 17.99 -8.10
N PHE A 310 -16.75 17.20 -7.08
CA PHE A 310 -17.69 16.66 -6.11
C PHE A 310 -18.35 17.75 -5.27
N ARG A 311 -17.58 18.76 -4.84
CA ARG A 311 -18.08 19.90 -4.06
C ARG A 311 -18.81 20.93 -4.90
N ASP A 312 -18.19 21.35 -6.00
CA ASP A 312 -18.56 22.58 -6.70
C ASP A 312 -19.31 22.29 -8.00
N GLY A 313 -19.38 21.03 -8.43
CA GLY A 313 -20.02 20.64 -9.69
C GLY A 313 -21.55 20.61 -9.66
N GLY A 314 -22.16 20.86 -8.49
CA GLY A 314 -23.61 20.84 -8.32
C GLY A 314 -24.25 19.47 -8.59
N LEU A 315 -23.49 18.39 -8.38
CA LEU A 315 -23.95 17.00 -8.51
C LEU A 315 -24.40 16.48 -7.15
N SER A 316 -25.53 15.77 -7.10
CA SER A 316 -25.88 15.00 -5.91
C SER A 316 -24.90 13.82 -5.71
N PRO A 317 -24.78 13.26 -4.49
CA PRO A 317 -23.95 12.08 -4.24
C PRO A 317 -24.22 10.92 -5.21
N ALA A 318 -25.51 10.65 -5.48
CA ALA A 318 -25.93 9.60 -6.40
C ALA A 318 -25.56 9.93 -7.87
N GLN A 319 -25.63 11.19 -8.29
CA GLN A 319 -25.21 11.61 -9.63
C GLN A 319 -23.68 11.48 -9.78
N PHE A 320 -22.92 11.91 -8.79
CA PHE A 320 -21.47 11.79 -8.79
C PHE A 320 -21.01 10.33 -8.79
N ALA A 321 -21.69 9.45 -8.04
CA ALA A 321 -21.43 8.01 -8.01
C ALA A 321 -21.58 7.38 -9.40
N LYS A 322 -22.68 7.70 -10.11
CA LYS A 322 -22.93 7.22 -11.48
C LYS A 322 -21.89 7.72 -12.48
N LEU A 323 -21.25 8.87 -12.21
CA LEU A 323 -20.22 9.45 -13.06
C LEU A 323 -18.84 8.80 -12.88
N GLN A 324 -18.67 7.86 -11.92
CA GLN A 324 -17.38 7.18 -11.72
C GLN A 324 -17.17 5.98 -12.63
N LEU A 325 -18.25 5.38 -13.13
CA LEU A 325 -18.20 4.13 -13.88
C LEU A 325 -18.96 4.25 -15.20
N HIS A 326 -18.37 3.70 -16.25
CA HIS A 326 -19.07 3.38 -17.49
C HIS A 326 -20.16 2.33 -17.24
N LYS A 327 -21.12 2.18 -18.16
CA LYS A 327 -22.16 1.13 -18.08
C LYS A 327 -21.61 -0.31 -18.01
N ASN A 328 -20.37 -0.51 -18.45
CA ASN A 328 -19.64 -1.79 -18.36
C ASN A 328 -18.81 -1.91 -17.07
N PHE A 329 -19.08 -1.07 -16.06
CA PHE A 329 -18.41 -1.03 -14.76
C PHE A 329 -16.90 -0.71 -14.81
N LYS A 330 -16.39 -0.13 -15.90
CA LYS A 330 -15.01 0.39 -15.96
C LYS A 330 -14.94 1.81 -15.37
N PRO A 331 -13.89 2.16 -14.59
CA PRO A 331 -13.67 3.52 -14.13
C PRO A 331 -13.60 4.54 -15.28
N MET A 332 -14.28 5.68 -15.10
CA MET A 332 -14.22 6.80 -16.03
C MET A 332 -12.99 7.68 -15.74
N THR A 333 -12.31 8.10 -16.80
CA THR A 333 -11.28 9.14 -16.74
C THR A 333 -11.91 10.52 -16.55
N LEU A 334 -11.15 11.50 -16.05
CA LEU A 334 -11.63 12.87 -15.89
C LEU A 334 -12.14 13.48 -17.20
N GLU A 335 -11.48 13.18 -18.31
CA GLU A 335 -11.87 13.66 -19.64
C GLU A 335 -13.20 13.04 -20.09
N GLU A 336 -13.42 11.74 -19.83
CA GLU A 336 -14.71 11.09 -20.10
C GLU A 336 -15.82 11.65 -19.21
N MET A 337 -15.53 11.90 -17.93
CA MET A 337 -16.48 12.55 -17.01
C MET A 337 -16.87 13.94 -17.51
N ARG A 338 -15.90 14.73 -18.00
CA ARG A 338 -16.12 16.07 -18.55
C ARG A 338 -17.01 16.04 -19.78
N ARG A 339 -16.88 15.01 -20.64
CA ARG A 339 -17.76 14.83 -21.80
C ARG A 339 -19.20 14.49 -21.41
N VAL A 340 -19.38 13.71 -20.35
CA VAL A 340 -20.72 13.29 -19.89
C VAL A 340 -21.42 14.36 -19.06
N ALA A 341 -20.68 15.13 -18.26
CA ALA A 341 -21.23 16.17 -17.38
C ALA A 341 -20.50 17.53 -17.53
N PRO A 342 -20.45 18.12 -18.73
CA PRO A 342 -19.66 19.33 -18.99
C PRO A 342 -20.08 20.53 -18.13
N ASP A 343 -21.37 20.66 -17.82
CA ASP A 343 -21.89 21.75 -16.99
C ASP A 343 -21.52 21.62 -15.52
N ALA A 344 -21.25 20.40 -15.03
CA ALA A 344 -20.71 20.20 -13.70
C ALA A 344 -19.25 20.67 -13.62
N PHE A 345 -18.45 20.36 -14.64
CA PHE A 345 -17.05 20.82 -14.73
C PHE A 345 -16.96 22.35 -14.85
N LYS A 346 -17.82 22.96 -15.68
CA LYS A 346 -17.92 24.42 -15.78
C LYS A 346 -18.28 25.07 -14.43
N ARG A 347 -19.27 24.52 -13.72
CA ARG A 347 -19.67 25.01 -12.38
C ARG A 347 -18.55 24.88 -11.36
N ALA A 348 -17.83 23.77 -11.39
CA ALA A 348 -16.65 23.54 -10.57
C ALA A 348 -15.42 24.35 -11.01
N GLY A 349 -15.48 25.09 -12.12
CA GLY A 349 -14.36 25.88 -12.66
C GLY A 349 -13.12 25.05 -12.95
N ILE A 350 -13.28 23.86 -13.53
CA ILE A 350 -12.21 22.92 -13.89
C ILE A 350 -12.41 22.25 -15.24
#